data_AF-A0A0F9DIB0-F1
#
_entry.id   AF-A0A0F9DIB0-F1
#
_cell.length_a   1.000
_cell.length_b   1.000
_cell.length_c   1.000
_cell.angle_alpha   90.00
_cell.angle_beta   90.00
_cell.angle_gamma   90.00
#
_symmetry.space_group_name_H-M   'P 1'
#
loop_
_entity.id
_entity.type
_entity.pdbx_description
1 polymer ?
#
loop_
_entity_poly.entity_id
_entity_poly.type
_entity_poly.pdbx_seq_one_letter_code
_entity_poly.pdbx_strand_id
1 'polypeptide(L)'
;MLESILRFAIKRNILVLVMVLAIAGLGLWNFTKLPIDAVPDITNVQVMINTEAPGYTPLEVEQRVTFPLENALAGLPGLVNTRSVSRYGLSQVIAIFSDDRLIIYFGYIKTMKFNPFISKPHIT
;
A
#
# COMPACT_ATOMS: atom_id res chain seq x y z
N MET A 1 14.49 6.98 -50.39
CA MET A 1 13.52 6.50 -49.37
C MET A 1 12.59 7.61 -48.90
N LEU A 2 13.11 8.75 -48.42
CA LEU A 2 12.30 9.90 -48.00
C LEU A 2 11.33 10.39 -49.09
N GLU A 3 11.80 10.55 -50.33
CA GLU A 3 10.94 10.96 -51.45
C GLU A 3 9.79 9.98 -51.74
N SER A 4 9.97 8.70 -51.46
CA SER A 4 8.94 7.68 -51.71
C SER A 4 7.83 7.79 -50.66
N ILE A 5 8.20 8.04 -49.40
CA ILE A 5 7.26 8.32 -48.30
C ILE A 5 6.51 9.63 -48.58
N LEU A 6 7.21 10.67 -49.06
CA LEU A 6 6.62 11.97 -49.38
C LEU A 6 5.66 11.89 -50.58
N ARG A 7 6.03 11.18 -51.64
CA ARG A 7 5.11 10.91 -52.77
C ARG A 7 3.91 10.08 -52.35
N PHE A 8 4.09 9.09 -51.49
CA PHE A 8 2.98 8.29 -50.96
C PHE A 8 2.02 9.14 -50.12
N ALA A 9 2.57 9.99 -49.24
CA ALA A 9 1.81 10.89 -48.40
C ALA A 9 1.01 11.93 -49.23
N ILE A 10 1.61 12.49 -50.27
CA ILE A 10 0.94 13.46 -51.16
C ILE A 10 -0.10 12.77 -52.05
N LYS A 11 0.23 11.63 -52.66
CA LYS A 11 -0.68 10.90 -53.56
C LYS A 11 -1.92 10.37 -52.84
N ARG A 12 -1.81 10.07 -51.55
CA ARG A 12 -2.90 9.54 -50.71
C ARG A 12 -3.16 10.42 -49.49
N ASN A 13 -3.20 11.73 -49.72
CA ASN A 13 -3.42 12.78 -48.71
C ASN A 13 -4.65 12.53 -47.81
N ILE A 14 -5.76 12.01 -48.36
CA ILE A 14 -6.97 11.68 -47.58
C ILE A 14 -6.68 10.59 -46.54
N LEU A 15 -5.90 9.56 -46.89
CA LEU A 15 -5.56 8.47 -45.95
C LEU A 15 -4.67 9.00 -44.81
N VAL A 16 -3.72 9.87 -45.14
CA VAL A 16 -2.88 10.54 -44.14
C VAL A 16 -3.72 11.44 -43.23
N LEU A 17 -4.66 12.20 -43.79
CA LEU A 17 -5.57 13.06 -43.02
C LEU A 17 -6.41 12.24 -42.02
N VAL A 18 -6.98 11.12 -42.46
CA VAL A 18 -7.77 10.22 -41.60
C VAL A 18 -6.90 9.60 -40.51
N MET A 19 -5.68 9.17 -40.81
CA MET A 19 -4.74 8.67 -39.81
C MET A 19 -4.39 9.71 -38.75
N VAL A 20 -4.14 10.96 -39.16
CA VAL A 20 -3.86 12.06 -38.24
C VAL A 20 -5.07 12.35 -37.35
N LEU A 21 -6.28 12.39 -37.92
CA LEU A 21 -7.51 12.59 -37.15
C LEU A 21 -7.78 11.43 -36.17
N ALA A 22 -7.52 10.19 -36.57
CA ALA A 22 -7.66 9.03 -35.69
C ALA A 22 -6.70 9.10 -34.51
N ILE A 23 -5.42 9.44 -34.75
CA ILE A 23 -4.42 9.60 -33.69
C ILE A 23 -4.78 10.78 -32.77
N ALA A 24 -5.21 11.91 -33.34
CA ALA A 24 -5.65 13.07 -32.57
C ALA A 24 -6.86 12.73 -31.68
N GLY A 25 -7.85 11.99 -32.21
CA GLY A 25 -9.01 11.53 -31.45
C GLY A 25 -8.64 10.57 -30.32
N LEU A 26 -7.74 9.63 -30.58
CA LEU A 26 -7.20 8.73 -29.54
C LEU A 26 -6.43 9.52 -28.48
N GLY A 27 -5.67 10.55 -28.89
CA GLY A 27 -4.97 11.46 -27.99
C GLY A 27 -5.93 12.20 -27.07
N LEU A 28 -6.99 12.81 -27.62
CA LEU A 28 -8.03 13.47 -26.83
C LEU A 28 -8.73 12.50 -25.87
N TRP A 29 -9.03 11.29 -26.32
CA TRP A 29 -9.68 10.30 -25.46
C TRP A 29 -8.79 9.88 -24.29
N ASN A 30 -7.50 9.66 -24.53
CA ASN A 30 -6.54 9.36 -23.47
C ASN A 30 -6.31 10.56 -22.54
N PHE A 31 -6.32 11.79 -23.07
CA PHE A 31 -6.20 13.01 -22.27
C PHE A 31 -7.32 13.12 -21.23
N THR A 32 -8.56 12.75 -21.60
CA THR A 32 -9.68 12.72 -20.64
C THR A 32 -9.60 11.61 -19.59
N LYS A 33 -8.74 10.61 -19.81
CA LYS A 33 -8.55 9.46 -18.90
C LYS A 33 -7.30 9.57 -18.06
N LEU A 34 -6.47 10.60 -18.26
CA LEU A 34 -5.30 10.78 -17.41
C LEU A 34 -5.77 11.16 -16.00
N PRO A 35 -5.45 10.36 -14.97
CA PRO A 35 -5.65 10.78 -13.60
C PRO A 35 -4.72 11.98 -13.36
N ILE A 36 -5.32 13.14 -13.13
CA ILE A 36 -4.60 14.33 -12.66
C ILE A 36 -4.30 14.07 -11.19
N ASP A 37 -3.13 13.51 -10.91
CA ASP A 37 -2.57 13.44 -9.57
C ASP A 37 -1.67 14.66 -9.36
N ALA A 38 -2.29 15.74 -8.86
CA ALA A 38 -1.65 17.04 -8.66
C ALA A 38 -0.83 17.14 -7.37
N VAL A 39 -0.62 16.03 -6.67
CA VAL A 39 0.19 15.98 -5.46
C VAL A 39 1.09 14.76 -5.58
N PRO A 40 2.43 14.90 -5.48
CA PRO A 40 3.26 13.73 -5.23
C PRO A 40 2.70 13.08 -3.97
N ASP A 41 2.40 11.78 -4.05
CA ASP A 41 1.83 11.04 -2.93
C ASP A 41 2.90 10.93 -1.84
N ILE A 42 2.95 11.94 -0.98
CA ILE A 42 3.85 12.04 0.18
C ILE A 42 3.29 11.26 1.38
N THR A 43 2.23 10.46 1.19
CA THR A 43 1.71 9.66 2.28
C THR A 43 2.69 8.53 2.60
N ASN A 44 3.31 8.61 3.78
CA ASN A 44 4.08 7.50 4.30
C ASN A 44 3.20 6.26 4.40
N VAL A 45 3.74 5.13 3.98
CA VAL A 45 3.10 3.83 4.10
C VAL A 45 2.98 3.47 5.57
N GLN A 46 1.75 3.28 6.04
CA GLN A 46 1.46 2.95 7.43
C GLN A 46 0.77 1.60 7.54
N VAL A 47 1.35 0.70 8.33
CA VAL A 47 0.75 -0.60 8.65
C VAL A 47 0.26 -0.56 10.09
N MET A 48 -1.04 -0.73 10.28
CA MET A 48 -1.67 -0.80 11.60
C MET A 48 -1.88 -2.26 12.02
N ILE A 49 -1.35 -2.61 13.19
CA ILE A 49 -1.41 -3.93 13.80
C ILE A 49 -2.19 -3.79 15.10
N ASN A 50 -3.37 -4.42 15.17
CA ASN A 50 -4.21 -4.45 16.36
C ASN A 50 -4.13 -5.84 16.98
N THR A 51 -3.77 -5.91 18.26
CA THR A 51 -3.66 -7.16 19.03
C THR A 51 -4.63 -7.10 20.21
N GLU A 52 -5.56 -8.05 20.27
CA GLU A 52 -6.50 -8.21 21.38
C GLU A 52 -5.83 -8.98 22.53
N ALA A 53 -5.91 -8.43 23.73
CA ALA A 53 -5.25 -8.96 24.93
C ALA A 53 -6.20 -8.91 26.14
N PRO A 54 -7.37 -9.57 26.08
CA PRO A 54 -8.43 -9.43 27.08
C PRO A 54 -7.96 -9.85 28.47
N GLY A 55 -8.29 -9.06 29.49
CA GLY A 55 -7.94 -9.34 30.89
C GLY A 55 -6.59 -8.78 31.35
N TYR A 56 -5.79 -8.20 30.46
CA TYR A 56 -4.57 -7.49 30.84
C TYR A 56 -4.82 -6.01 31.14
N THR A 57 -4.17 -5.51 32.18
CA THR A 57 -4.08 -4.07 32.46
C THR A 57 -3.21 -3.37 31.39
N PRO A 58 -3.36 -2.04 31.17
CA PRO A 58 -2.58 -1.32 30.16
C PRO A 58 -1.06 -1.53 30.30
N LEU A 59 -0.57 -1.61 31.54
CA LEU A 59 0.85 -1.87 31.83
C LEU A 59 1.28 -3.28 31.42
N GLU A 60 0.44 -4.29 31.69
CA GLU A 60 0.73 -5.67 31.28
C GLU A 60 0.63 -5.86 29.77
N VAL A 61 -0.31 -5.18 29.11
CA VAL A 61 -0.41 -5.14 27.64
C VAL A 61 0.86 -4.55 27.05
N GLU A 62 1.36 -3.45 27.61
CA GLU A 62 2.58 -2.83 27.14
C GLU A 62 3.79 -3.76 27.27
N GLN A 63 4.01 -4.31 28.47
CA GLN A 63 5.18 -5.13 28.74
C GLN A 63 5.16 -6.50 28.03
N ARG A 64 3.97 -7.12 27.89
CA ARG A 64 3.85 -8.49 27.38
C ARG A 64 3.47 -8.58 25.91
N VAL A 65 2.85 -7.55 25.34
CA VAL A 65 2.35 -7.57 23.95
C VAL A 65 3.03 -6.49 23.14
N THR A 66 2.89 -5.22 23.55
CA THR A 66 3.38 -4.08 22.76
C THR A 66 4.90 -4.07 22.63
N PHE A 67 5.63 -4.23 23.73
CA PHE A 67 7.10 -4.14 23.74
C PHE A 67 7.79 -5.27 22.96
N PRO A 68 7.39 -6.55 23.08
CA PRO A 68 7.91 -7.60 22.20
C PRO A 68 7.56 -7.38 20.72
N LEU A 69 6.35 -6.85 20.45
CA LEU A 69 5.90 -6.58 19.08
C LEU A 69 6.71 -5.43 18.45
N GLU A 70 6.96 -4.35 19.18
CA GLU A 70 7.85 -3.26 18.73
C GLU A 70 9.27 -3.75 18.46
N ASN A 71 9.84 -4.55 19.35
CA ASN A 71 11.18 -5.12 19.16
C ASN A 71 11.24 -6.03 17.93
N ALA A 72 10.20 -6.81 17.66
CA ALA A 72 10.11 -7.64 16.46
C ALA A 72 9.99 -6.79 15.17
N LEU A 73 9.29 -5.65 15.23
CA LEU A 73 9.14 -4.71 14.12
C LEU A 73 10.40 -3.86 13.91
N ALA A 74 11.15 -3.53 14.96
CA ALA A 74 12.36 -2.71 14.90
C ALA A 74 13.46 -3.32 14.01
N GLY A 75 13.42 -4.63 13.76
CA GLY A 75 14.34 -5.32 12.85
C GLY A 75 13.98 -5.24 11.37
N LEU A 76 12.87 -4.58 11.01
CA LEU A 76 12.39 -4.55 9.63
C LEU A 76 13.14 -3.51 8.78
N PRO A 77 13.61 -3.90 7.58
CA PRO A 77 14.25 -2.96 6.67
C PRO A 77 13.24 -1.92 6.20
N GLY A 78 13.60 -0.64 6.22
CA GLY A 78 12.75 0.45 5.72
C GLY A 78 11.71 0.99 6.72
N LEU A 79 11.74 0.55 7.98
CA LEU A 79 10.95 1.13 9.07
C LEU A 79 11.54 2.49 9.49
N VAL A 80 10.71 3.53 9.51
CA VAL A 80 11.07 4.89 9.92
C VAL A 80 10.75 5.12 11.39
N ASN A 81 9.53 4.74 11.76
CA ASN A 81 9.00 5.01 13.10
C ASN A 81 7.91 4.00 13.46
N THR A 82 7.81 3.69 14.74
CA THR A 82 6.73 2.90 15.34
C THR A 82 6.00 3.73 16.37
N ARG A 83 4.68 3.77 16.28
CA ARG A 83 3.81 4.39 17.30
C ARG A 83 2.93 3.32 17.89
N SER A 84 2.92 3.20 19.21
CA SER A 84 2.05 2.25 19.89
C SER A 84 1.12 2.93 20.89
N VAL A 85 -0.03 2.30 21.10
CA VAL A 85 -1.02 2.68 22.09
C VAL A 85 -1.50 1.40 22.78
N SER A 86 -1.26 1.32 24.09
CA SER A 86 -1.72 0.22 24.94
C SER A 86 -2.96 0.68 25.72
N ARG A 87 -4.08 -0.02 25.56
CA ARG A 87 -5.34 0.21 26.29
C ARG A 87 -5.76 -1.10 26.98
N TYR A 88 -6.70 -1.02 27.92
CA TYR A 88 -7.27 -2.22 28.55
C TYR A 88 -7.73 -3.22 27.48
N GLY A 89 -7.14 -4.41 27.48
CA GLY A 89 -7.54 -5.44 26.55
C GLY A 89 -7.06 -5.27 25.09
N LEU A 90 -6.29 -4.23 24.76
CA LEU A 90 -5.95 -3.90 23.37
C LEU A 90 -4.56 -3.27 23.26
N SER A 91 -3.71 -3.83 22.38
CA SER A 91 -2.48 -3.20 21.92
C SER A 91 -2.64 -2.80 20.46
N GLN A 92 -2.40 -1.52 20.13
CA GLN A 92 -2.35 -1.03 18.76
C GLN A 92 -0.94 -0.54 18.46
N VAL A 93 -0.33 -1.03 17.38
CA VAL A 93 0.99 -0.61 16.90
C VAL A 93 0.89 -0.19 15.44
N ILE A 94 1.43 0.99 15.13
CA ILE A 94 1.47 1.60 13.81
C ILE A 94 2.93 1.69 13.38
N ALA A 95 3.29 0.95 12.33
CA ALA A 95 4.62 0.98 11.73
C ALA A 95 4.58 1.86 10.48
N ILE A 96 5.48 2.85 10.42
CA ILE A 96 5.62 3.80 9.32
C ILE A 96 6.84 3.42 8.49
N PHE A 97 6.67 3.17 7.19
CA PHE A 97 7.73 2.76 6.28
C PHE A 97 8.08 3.86 5.27
N SER A 98 9.34 3.90 4.84
CA SER A 98 9.85 4.81 3.81
C SER A 98 9.65 4.31 2.38
N ASP A 99 9.41 3.01 2.18
CA ASP A 99 9.41 2.39 0.84
C ASP A 99 8.18 1.48 0.66
N ASP A 100 7.47 1.67 -0.45
CA ASP A 100 6.24 0.96 -0.83
C ASP A 100 6.48 -0.53 -1.12
N ARG A 101 7.73 -0.92 -1.36
CA ARG A 101 8.10 -2.30 -1.71
C ARG A 101 7.91 -3.30 -0.56
N LEU A 102 7.79 -2.84 0.69
CA LEU A 102 7.61 -3.73 1.84
C LEU A 102 6.16 -4.10 2.16
N ILE A 103 5.17 -3.41 1.56
CA ILE A 103 3.73 -3.60 1.87
C ILE A 103 3.27 -5.03 1.56
N ILE A 104 3.88 -5.67 0.57
CA ILE A 104 3.50 -7.00 0.07
C ILE A 104 3.76 -8.09 1.12
N TYR A 105 4.74 -7.90 2.02
CA TYR A 105 5.00 -8.86 3.12
C TYR A 105 3.99 -8.74 4.27
N PHE A 106 3.47 -7.53 4.54
CA PHE A 106 2.61 -7.26 5.71
C PHE A 106 1.12 -7.47 5.47
N GLY A 107 0.69 -7.69 4.22
CA GLY A 107 -0.70 -8.10 3.90
C GLY A 107 -1.14 -9.35 4.67
N TYR A 108 -0.20 -10.23 5.02
CA TYR A 108 -0.45 -11.45 5.80
C TYR A 108 -0.57 -11.20 7.32
N ILE A 109 -0.01 -10.10 7.85
CA ILE A 109 -0.05 -9.79 9.29
C ILE A 109 -1.37 -9.12 9.66
N LYS A 110 -2.08 -8.52 8.70
CA LYS A 110 -3.46 -8.04 8.86
C LYS A 110 -4.43 -9.16 9.31
N THR A 111 -4.05 -10.43 9.09
CA THR A 111 -4.85 -11.62 9.45
C THR A 111 -4.26 -12.43 10.60
N MET A 112 -3.16 -11.99 11.22
CA MET A 112 -2.59 -12.69 12.36
C MET A 112 -3.38 -12.33 13.62
N LYS A 113 -4.57 -12.93 13.78
CA LYS A 113 -5.20 -13.07 15.09
C LYS A 113 -4.23 -13.87 15.94
N PHE A 114 -3.43 -13.19 16.76
CA PHE A 114 -2.66 -13.83 17.81
C PHE A 114 -3.68 -14.43 18.77
N ASN A 115 -3.98 -15.71 18.63
CA ASN A 115 -4.83 -16.45 19.56
C ASN A 115 -4.01 -16.62 20.85
N PRO A 116 -4.30 -15.87 21.93
CA PRO A 116 -3.63 -16.15 23.18
C PRO A 116 -4.13 -17.52 23.63
N PHE A 117 -3.21 -18.45 23.85
CA PHE A 117 -3.48 -19.76 24.44
C PHE A 117 -4.25 -19.61 25.76
N ILE A 118 -5.58 -19.62 25.69
CA ILE A 118 -6.48 -20.04 26.78
C ILE A 118 -7.62 -20.81 26.11
N SER A 119 -7.31 -22.02 25.63
CA SER A 119 -8.34 -23.06 25.58
C SER A 119 -8.71 -23.37 27.03
N LYS A 120 -9.91 -22.97 27.44
CA LYS A 120 -10.49 -23.36 28.72
C LYS A 120 -10.29 -24.88 28.93
N PRO A 121 -9.96 -25.35 30.15
CA PRO A 121 -10.01 -26.77 30.44
C PRO A 121 -11.48 -27.19 30.38
N HIS A 122 -11.81 -28.05 29.41
CA HIS A 122 -13.00 -28.87 29.49
C HIS A 122 -12.81 -29.85 30.63
N ILE A 123 -13.45 -29.60 31.77
CA ILE A 123 -13.74 -30.64 32.75
C ILE A 123 -15.17 -30.43 33.24
N THR A 124 -15.99 -31.44 32.92
CA THR A 124 -17.41 -31.69 33.26
C THR A 124 -18.46 -30.95 32.46
#